data_AF-K0R729-F1
#
_entry.id   AF-K0R729-F1
#
_cell.length_a   1.000
_cell.length_b   1.000
_cell.length_c   1.000
_cell.angle_alpha   90.00
_cell.angle_beta   90.00
_cell.angle_gamma   90.00
#
_symmetry.space_group_name_H-M   'P 1'
#
loop_
_entity.id
_entity.type
_entity.pdbx_description
1 polymer ?
#
loop_
_entity_poly.entity_id
_entity_poly.type
_entity_poly.pdbx_seq_one_letter_code
_entity_poly.pdbx_strand_id
1 'polypeptide(L)'
;MSCVPVPTAEACANCGKGGSDTIKLKNCTACFLVKYCSVDCQKIHRKKHKGVCKKRAAEIKDEKLYSQEGHERAEFDFCPLCFLALPFPESEHAKIFFCCMKRVCNGCGFAAHK
;
A
#
# COMPACT_ATOMS: atom_id res chain seq x y z
N MET A 1 -3.04 1.18 12.57
CA MET A 1 -1.65 0.97 12.12
C MET A 1 -0.93 2.30 12.18
N SER A 2 0.13 2.41 12.99
CA SER A 2 0.86 3.68 13.13
C SER A 2 1.77 3.86 11.92
N CYS A 3 1.45 4.83 11.06
CA CYS A 3 2.28 5.19 9.92
C CYS A 3 3.54 5.88 10.45
N VAL A 4 4.66 5.14 10.47
CA VAL A 4 5.97 5.75 10.76
C VAL A 4 6.31 6.67 9.58
N PRO A 5 6.53 7.98 9.81
CA PRO A 5 6.92 8.87 8.74
C PRO A 5 8.29 8.45 8.20
N VAL A 6 8.32 8.06 6.93
CA VAL A 6 9.58 7.80 6.22
C VAL A 6 10.40 9.10 6.22
N PRO A 7 11.64 9.08 6.72
CA PRO A 7 12.47 10.29 6.76
C PRO A 7 12.68 10.80 5.33
N THR A 8 12.07 11.94 5.02
CA THR A 8 12.25 12.60 3.73
C THR A 8 13.56 13.38 3.76
N ALA A 9 14.36 13.29 2.69
CA ALA A 9 15.64 14.00 2.63
C ALA A 9 15.47 15.51 2.91
N GLU A 10 16.21 16.05 3.87
CA GLU A 10 16.18 17.48 4.25
C GLU A 10 17.14 18.33 3.40
N ALA A 11 17.87 17.69 2.49
CA ALA A 11 18.83 18.30 1.61
C ALA A 11 18.58 17.94 0.14
N CYS A 12 19.08 18.80 -0.75
CA CYS A 12 19.08 18.55 -2.19
C CYS A 12 19.94 17.33 -2.52
N ALA A 13 19.38 16.33 -3.19
CA ALA A 13 20.07 15.09 -3.54
C ALA A 13 21.23 15.26 -4.54
N ASN A 14 21.34 16.43 -5.19
CA ASN A 14 22.46 16.73 -6.09
C ASN A 14 23.58 17.52 -5.41
N CYS A 15 23.23 18.67 -4.82
CA CYS A 15 24.21 19.64 -4.32
C CYS A 15 24.35 19.64 -2.80
N GLY A 16 23.58 18.82 -2.07
CA GLY A 16 23.66 18.69 -0.62
C GLY A 16 23.15 19.90 0.18
N LYS A 17 22.69 20.98 -0.46
CA LYS A 17 22.13 22.14 0.24
C LYS A 17 20.88 21.73 1.01
N GLY A 18 20.90 21.97 2.32
CA GLY A 18 19.73 21.83 3.20
C GLY A 18 18.61 22.79 2.80
N GLY A 19 17.38 22.43 3.12
CA GLY A 19 16.26 23.36 3.07
C GLY A 19 16.45 24.47 4.10
N SER A 20 16.30 25.72 3.69
CA SER A 20 16.27 26.89 4.55
C SER A 20 15.04 27.73 4.19
N ASP A 21 14.72 28.77 4.97
CA ASP A 21 13.63 29.70 4.63
C ASP A 21 13.80 30.32 3.23
N THR A 22 15.05 30.44 2.79
CA THR A 22 15.44 30.93 1.46
C THR A 22 15.47 29.86 0.37
N ILE A 23 15.72 28.59 0.70
CA ILE A 23 15.85 27.49 -0.29
C ILE A 23 14.75 26.46 -0.08
N LYS A 24 13.68 26.59 -0.86
CA LYS A 24 12.56 25.65 -0.87
C LYS A 24 12.92 24.40 -1.68
N LEU A 25 13.10 23.27 -0.99
CA LEU A 25 13.32 21.98 -1.61
C LEU A 25 11.99 21.39 -2.15
N LYS A 26 12.02 20.92 -3.39
CA LYS A 26 10.88 20.26 -4.05
C LYS A 26 11.17 18.77 -4.23
N ASN A 27 10.16 17.94 -3.96
CA ASN A 27 10.27 16.50 -4.14
C ASN A 27 10.35 16.13 -5.63
N CYS A 28 10.98 15.00 -5.93
CA CYS A 28 10.81 14.36 -7.23
C CYS A 28 9.34 13.93 -7.40
N THR A 29 8.68 14.38 -8.45
CA THR A 29 7.26 14.11 -8.72
C THR A 29 6.94 12.65 -9.02
N ALA A 30 7.93 11.84 -9.41
CA ALA A 30 7.73 10.44 -9.77
C ALA A 30 7.85 9.50 -8.56
N CYS A 31 8.81 9.73 -7.67
CA CYS A 31 9.12 8.82 -6.57
C CYS A 31 8.92 9.42 -5.18
N PHE A 32 8.82 10.74 -5.06
CA PHE A 32 8.70 11.50 -3.81
C PHE A 32 9.78 11.27 -2.72
N LEU A 33 10.79 10.42 -2.97
CA LEU A 33 11.83 10.08 -1.98
C LEU A 33 12.92 11.14 -1.82
N VAL A 34 13.32 11.77 -2.93
CA VAL A 34 14.43 12.73 -2.96
C VAL A 34 13.94 14.13 -3.25
N LYS A 35 14.64 15.13 -2.72
CA LYS A 35 14.33 16.54 -2.93
C LYS A 35 15.42 17.25 -3.71
N TYR A 36 15.04 18.34 -4.38
CA TYR A 36 15.92 19.19 -5.16
C TYR A 36 15.62 20.67 -4.90
N CYS A 37 16.66 21.49 -4.82
CA CYS A 37 16.52 22.95 -4.71
C CYS A 37 16.17 23.62 -6.04
N SER A 38 16.43 22.96 -7.17
CA SER A 38 16.15 23.48 -8.51
C SER A 38 15.94 22.38 -9.53
N VAL A 39 15.35 22.74 -10.67
CA VAL A 39 15.16 21.83 -11.81
C VAL A 39 16.51 21.40 -12.40
N ASP A 40 17.53 22.25 -12.34
CA ASP A 40 18.87 21.92 -12.85
C ASP A 40 19.55 20.85 -11.99
N CYS A 41 19.41 20.94 -10.66
CA CYS A 41 19.88 19.89 -9.76
C CYS A 41 19.20 18.55 -10.03
N GLN A 42 17.90 18.58 -10.35
CA GLN A 42 17.16 17.37 -10.72
C GLN A 42 17.67 16.79 -12.05
N LYS A 43 17.93 17.63 -13.07
CA LYS A 43 18.42 17.19 -14.38
C LYS A 43 19.81 16.54 -14.29
N ILE A 44 20.72 17.14 -13.53
CA ILE A 44 22.09 16.61 -13.32
C ILE A 44 22.03 15.26 -12.59
N HIS A 45 21.25 15.16 -11.51
CA HIS A 45 21.14 13.94 -10.72
C HIS A 45 20.31 12.83 -11.41
N ARG A 46 19.58 13.15 -12.49
CA ARG A 46 18.66 12.23 -13.19
C ARG A 46 19.31 10.89 -13.56
N LYS A 47 20.54 10.89 -14.07
CA LYS A 47 21.23 9.66 -14.50
C LYS A 47 21.49 8.71 -13.32
N LYS A 48 21.98 9.25 -12.19
CA LYS A 48 22.23 8.47 -10.96
C LYS A 48 20.92 8.01 -10.30
N HIS A 49 19.90 8.86 -10.33
CA HIS A 49 18.62 8.60 -9.68
C HIS A 49 17.69 7.64 -10.46
N LYS A 50 17.79 7.59 -11.80
CA LYS A 50 16.80 6.95 -12.69
C LYS A 50 16.37 5.54 -12.26
N GLY A 51 17.33 4.69 -11.86
CA GLY A 51 17.05 3.31 -11.47
C GLY A 51 16.17 3.23 -10.21
N VAL A 52 16.57 3.94 -9.15
CA VAL A 52 15.82 4.01 -7.89
C VAL A 52 14.47 4.70 -8.10
N CYS A 53 14.44 5.77 -8.90
CA CYS A 53 13.22 6.49 -9.26
C CYS A 53 12.17 5.57 -9.91
N LYS A 54 12.60 4.74 -10.87
CA LYS A 54 11.71 3.81 -11.59
C LYS A 54 11.16 2.73 -10.65
N LYS A 55 11.99 2.18 -9.76
CA LYS A 55 11.56 1.18 -8.78
C LYS A 55 10.49 1.75 -7.85
N ARG A 56 10.76 2.89 -7.21
CA ARG A 56 9.78 3.51 -6.30
C ARG A 56 8.50 3.96 -7.01
N ALA A 57 8.61 4.49 -8.23
CA ALA A 57 7.44 4.86 -9.01
C ALA A 57 6.57 3.64 -9.37
N ALA A 58 7.18 2.46 -9.58
CA ALA A 58 6.45 1.21 -9.78
C ALA A 58 5.75 0.76 -8.49
N GLU A 59 6.43 0.81 -7.35
CA GLU A 59 5.83 0.51 -6.04
C GLU A 59 4.63 1.41 -5.73
N ILE A 60 4.75 2.73 -5.94
CA ILE A 60 3.63 3.66 -5.71
C ILE A 60 2.45 3.35 -6.64
N LYS A 61 2.71 2.92 -7.88
CA LYS A 61 1.65 2.52 -8.80
C LYS A 61 0.95 1.25 -8.33
N ASP A 62 1.72 0.29 -7.82
CA ASP A 62 1.23 -0.97 -7.25
C ASP A 62 0.40 -0.71 -5.99
N GLU A 63 0.94 0.08 -5.04
CA GLU A 63 0.24 0.56 -3.84
C GLU A 63 -1.10 1.22 -4.20
N LYS A 64 -1.14 2.08 -5.22
CA LYS A 64 -2.39 2.71 -5.68
C LYS A 64 -3.37 1.70 -6.26
N LEU A 65 -2.91 0.74 -7.06
CA LEU A 65 -3.78 -0.30 -7.63
C LEU A 65 -4.44 -1.12 -6.51
N TYR A 66 -3.63 -1.59 -5.55
CA TYR A 66 -4.12 -2.39 -4.43
C TYR A 66 -4.92 -1.58 -3.39
N SER A 67 -4.65 -0.28 -3.22
CA SER A 67 -5.41 0.56 -2.28
C SER A 67 -6.69 1.14 -2.89
N GLN A 68 -6.75 1.31 -4.21
CA GLN A 68 -7.88 1.92 -4.90
C GLN A 68 -8.89 0.87 -5.39
N GLU A 69 -8.46 -0.37 -5.67
CA GLU A 69 -9.33 -1.48 -6.07
C GLU A 69 -9.33 -2.68 -5.11
N GLY A 70 -8.42 -2.72 -4.14
CA GLY A 70 -8.56 -3.62 -3.00
C GLY A 70 -9.62 -3.06 -2.08
N HIS A 71 -10.87 -3.50 -2.24
CA HIS A 71 -11.83 -3.40 -1.13
C HIS A 71 -11.11 -3.97 0.10
N GLU A 72 -10.94 -3.16 1.15
CA GLU A 72 -10.62 -3.69 2.47
C GLU A 72 -11.64 -4.79 2.72
N ARG A 73 -11.13 -6.02 2.70
CA ARG A 73 -11.94 -7.21 2.89
C ARG A 73 -12.57 -7.05 4.28
N ALA A 74 -13.89 -6.90 4.33
CA ALA A 74 -14.56 -6.56 5.56
C ALA A 74 -14.21 -7.63 6.62
N GLU A 75 -14.09 -7.22 7.89
CA GLU A 75 -13.73 -8.10 9.01
C GLU A 75 -14.66 -9.34 9.13
N PHE A 76 -15.81 -9.32 8.45
CA PHE A 76 -16.82 -10.37 8.38
C PHE A 76 -16.64 -11.42 7.26
N ASP A 77 -15.59 -11.32 6.45
CA ASP A 77 -15.34 -12.23 5.32
C ASP A 77 -14.52 -13.48 5.72
N PHE A 78 -14.47 -13.82 7.00
CA PHE A 78 -13.70 -14.95 7.54
C PHE A 78 -14.62 -15.99 8.17
N CYS A 79 -14.27 -17.27 8.01
CA CYS A 79 -14.97 -18.34 8.69
C CYS A 79 -14.63 -18.33 10.19
N PRO A 80 -15.61 -18.30 11.11
CA PRO A 80 -15.35 -18.26 12.56
C PRO A 80 -14.80 -19.58 13.13
N LEU A 81 -14.72 -20.64 12.33
CA LEU A 81 -14.23 -21.95 12.77
C LEU A 81 -12.79 -22.22 12.34
N CYS A 82 -12.42 -21.86 11.11
CA CYS A 82 -11.05 -22.05 10.61
C CYS A 82 -10.27 -20.76 10.42
N PHE A 83 -10.90 -19.59 10.63
CA PHE A 83 -10.31 -18.25 10.45
C PHE A 83 -9.75 -17.98 9.04
N LEU A 84 -10.16 -18.79 8.06
CA LEU A 84 -9.80 -18.60 6.65
C LEU A 84 -10.77 -17.64 5.97
N ALA A 85 -10.22 -16.87 5.02
CA ALA A 85 -10.97 -15.98 4.13
C ALA A 85 -11.98 -16.78 3.28
N LEU A 86 -13.26 -16.37 3.30
CA LEU A 86 -14.34 -16.88 2.46
C LEU A 86 -14.27 -16.34 1.01
N PRO A 87 -13.91 -17.16 0.01
CA PRO A 87 -13.81 -16.65 -1.36
C PRO A 87 -15.12 -16.05 -1.88
N PHE A 88 -15.03 -14.98 -2.67
CA PHE A 88 -16.15 -14.40 -3.38
C PHE A 88 -16.47 -15.24 -4.63
N PRO A 89 -17.75 -15.44 -4.99
CA PRO A 89 -18.97 -15.01 -4.28
C PRO A 89 -19.25 -15.85 -3.03
N GLU A 90 -19.59 -15.20 -1.92
CA GLU A 90 -19.70 -15.85 -0.60
C GLU A 90 -20.84 -16.87 -0.52
N SER A 91 -21.91 -16.67 -1.30
CA SER A 91 -23.06 -17.57 -1.38
C SER A 91 -22.72 -18.97 -1.90
N GLU A 92 -21.63 -19.10 -2.67
CA GLU A 92 -21.17 -20.39 -3.19
C GLU A 92 -20.26 -21.12 -2.20
N HIS A 93 -19.61 -20.38 -1.30
CA HIS A 93 -18.51 -20.89 -0.48
C HIS A 93 -18.83 -20.95 1.02
N ALA A 94 -19.96 -20.38 1.45
CA ALA A 94 -20.37 -20.34 2.83
C ALA A 94 -21.89 -20.39 3.01
N LYS A 95 -22.33 -20.83 4.20
CA LYS A 95 -23.73 -20.85 4.62
C LYS A 95 -23.93 -19.99 5.86
N ILE A 96 -25.06 -19.30 5.93
CA ILE A 96 -25.48 -18.56 7.12
C ILE A 96 -26.31 -19.49 8.00
N PHE A 97 -25.91 -19.61 9.26
CA PHE A 97 -26.65 -20.37 10.26
C PHE A 97 -27.56 -19.43 11.04
N PHE A 98 -28.89 -19.61 10.88
CA PHE A 98 -29.90 -18.72 11.46
C PHE A 98 -29.92 -18.69 12.99
N CYS A 99 -29.46 -19.75 13.68
CA CYS A 99 -29.43 -19.79 15.15
C CYS A 99 -28.42 -18.81 15.77
N CYS A 100 -27.36 -18.43 15.03
CA CYS A 100 -26.29 -17.56 15.53
C CYS A 100 -25.97 -16.39 14.59
N MET A 101 -26.66 -16.31 13.45
CA MET A 101 -26.37 -15.35 12.36
C MET A 101 -24.90 -15.36 11.92
N LYS A 102 -24.23 -16.51 12.05
CA LYS A 102 -22.83 -16.69 11.68
C LYS A 102 -22.74 -17.31 10.29
N ARG A 103 -21.84 -16.77 9.47
CA ARG A 103 -21.47 -17.34 8.18
C ARG A 103 -20.31 -18.30 8.36
N VAL A 104 -20.45 -19.53 7.89
CA VAL A 104 -19.44 -20.59 8.03
C VAL A 104 -19.12 -21.17 6.66
N CYS A 105 -17.84 -21.43 6.37
CA CYS A 105 -17.45 -22.00 5.08
C CYS A 105 -18.06 -23.41 4.91
N ASN A 106 -18.35 -23.80 3.65
CA ASN A 106 -18.94 -25.10 3.36
C ASN A 106 -18.12 -26.27 3.91
N GLY A 107 -16.79 -26.13 3.96
CA GLY A 107 -15.90 -27.15 4.53
C GLY A 107 -16.15 -27.38 6.03
N CYS A 108 -16.19 -26.31 6.84
CA CYS A 108 -16.47 -26.44 8.26
C CYS A 108 -17.94 -26.82 8.52
N GLY A 109 -18.88 -26.34 7.69
CA GLY A 109 -20.27 -26.77 7.75
C GLY A 109 -20.43 -28.27 7.50
N PHE A 110 -19.75 -28.80 6.47
CA PHE A 110 -19.74 -30.23 6.19
C PHE A 110 -19.10 -31.05 7.32
N ALA A 111 -17.98 -30.57 7.88
CA ALA A 111 -17.31 -31.21 8.99
C ALA A 111 -18.19 -31.30 10.27
N ALA A 112 -19.10 -30.35 10.48
CA ALA A 112 -20.02 -30.32 11.62
C ALA A 112 -21.27 -31.22 11.47
N HIS A 113 -21.58 -31.67 10.25
CA HIS A 113 -22.71 -32.56 9.95
C HIS A 113 -22.32 -34.05 9.95
N LYS A 114 -21.17 -34.39 10.51
CA LYS A 114 -20.64 -35.75 10.66
C LYS A 114 -20.47 -36.08 12.14
#